data_AF-A0A4Q5QEG5-F1
#
_entry.id   AF-A0A4Q5QEG5-F1
#
_cell.length_a   1.000
_cell.length_b   1.000
_cell.length_c   1.000
_cell.angle_alpha   90.00
_cell.angle_beta   90.00
_cell.angle_gamma   90.00
#
_symmetry.space_group_name_H-M   'P 1'
#
loop_
_entity.id
_entity.type
_entity.pdbx_description
1 polymer ?
#
loop_
_entity_poly.entity_id
_entity_poly.type
_entity_poly.pdbx_seq_one_letter_code
_entity_poly.pdbx_strand_id
1 'polypeptide(L)'
;MHLSFGRKAFVAALATTTLMVAGCATETRYRPATGQGFSRTGYSDRQIEPNRFLVNFQGNSVTSRDTVERYLFFRAAELTLQNGYDYFVMADRDTDRQTRTYSTGFGGGYGGFGGGGFGYGGFGGYWG
;
A
#
# COMPACT_ATOMS: atom_id res chain seq x y z
N MET A 1 10.85 -47.47 -15.43
CA MET A 1 9.80 -46.48 -15.77
C MET A 1 9.34 -45.64 -14.56
N HIS A 2 10.21 -45.35 -13.57
CA HIS A 2 9.81 -44.67 -12.31
C HIS A 2 10.20 -43.17 -12.23
N LEU A 3 11.10 -42.67 -13.08
CA LEU A 3 11.55 -41.26 -13.03
C LEU A 3 10.48 -40.22 -13.46
N SER A 4 9.46 -40.63 -14.24
CA SER A 4 8.43 -39.72 -14.76
C SER A 4 7.37 -39.34 -13.71
N PHE A 5 7.09 -40.25 -12.76
CA PHE A 5 6.02 -40.06 -11.76
C PHE A 5 6.40 -39.01 -10.70
N GLY A 6 7.67 -39.00 -10.27
CA GLY A 6 8.18 -38.00 -9.32
C GLY A 6 8.24 -36.58 -9.91
N ARG A 7 8.60 -36.44 -11.19
CA ARG A 7 8.57 -35.13 -11.89
C ARG A 7 7.15 -34.57 -12.01
N LYS A 8 6.16 -35.41 -12.34
CA LYS A 8 4.75 -35.01 -12.41
C LYS A 8 4.19 -34.63 -11.03
N ALA A 9 4.53 -35.39 -9.99
CA ALA A 9 4.14 -35.09 -8.61
C ALA A 9 4.79 -33.79 -8.10
N PHE A 10 6.05 -33.55 -8.45
CA PHE A 10 6.75 -32.30 -8.10
C PHE A 10 6.16 -31.08 -8.83
N VAL A 11 5.88 -31.20 -10.13
CA VAL A 11 5.21 -30.14 -10.91
C VAL A 11 3.80 -29.86 -10.36
N ALA A 12 3.05 -30.91 -9.99
CA ALA A 12 1.75 -30.77 -9.37
C ALA A 12 1.86 -30.06 -8.01
N ALA A 13 2.76 -30.47 -7.12
CA ALA A 13 2.96 -29.83 -5.83
C ALA A 13 3.35 -28.36 -5.96
N LEU A 14 4.27 -28.05 -6.88
CA LEU A 14 4.75 -26.68 -7.13
C LEU A 14 3.63 -25.79 -7.71
N ALA A 15 2.81 -26.34 -8.61
CA ALA A 15 1.62 -25.65 -9.13
C ALA A 15 0.61 -25.34 -8.01
N THR A 16 0.31 -26.31 -7.14
CA THR A 16 -0.63 -26.12 -6.01
C THR A 16 -0.12 -25.05 -5.03
N THR A 17 1.18 -25.03 -4.73
CA THR A 17 1.77 -24.01 -3.86
C THR A 17 1.69 -22.61 -4.48
N THR A 18 1.94 -22.46 -5.79
CA THR A 18 1.83 -21.15 -6.46
C THR A 18 0.40 -20.59 -6.47
N LEU A 19 -0.62 -21.44 -6.62
CA LEU A 19 -2.03 -21.04 -6.56
C LEU A 19 -2.43 -20.53 -5.16
N MET A 20 -1.86 -21.09 -4.10
CA MET A 20 -2.18 -20.71 -2.71
C MET A 20 -1.59 -19.35 -2.30
N VAL A 21 -0.52 -18.88 -2.97
CA VAL A 21 0.17 -17.61 -2.62
C VAL A 21 -0.43 -16.39 -3.33
N ALA A 22 -1.29 -16.59 -4.33
CA ALA A 22 -1.87 -15.49 -5.12
C ALA A 22 -2.84 -14.55 -4.36
N GLY A 23 -3.19 -14.87 -3.10
CA GLY A 23 -4.24 -14.15 -2.35
C GLY A 23 -3.79 -13.00 -1.43
N CYS A 24 -2.49 -12.78 -1.21
CA CYS A 24 -2.05 -11.89 -0.10
C CYS A 24 -2.10 -10.38 -0.41
N ALA A 25 -2.24 -9.96 -1.67
CA ALA A 25 -2.25 -8.54 -2.05
C ALA A 25 -3.63 -8.12 -2.55
N THR A 26 -4.56 -7.85 -1.63
CA THR A 26 -5.89 -7.33 -1.98
C THR A 26 -5.97 -5.82 -1.74
N GLU A 27 -6.57 -5.09 -2.67
CA GLU A 27 -6.88 -3.66 -2.51
C GLU A 27 -7.74 -3.40 -1.26
N THR A 28 -7.66 -2.19 -0.74
CA THR A 28 -8.45 -1.78 0.43
C THR A 28 -9.92 -1.73 0.04
N ARG A 29 -10.72 -2.61 0.63
CA ARG A 29 -12.18 -2.58 0.48
C ARG A 29 -12.76 -1.31 1.10
N TYR A 30 -13.83 -0.78 0.50
CA TYR A 30 -14.65 0.26 1.10
C TYR A 30 -15.21 -0.18 2.46
N ARG A 31 -14.74 0.44 3.54
CA ARG A 31 -15.13 0.13 4.93
C ARG A 31 -14.75 1.28 5.86
N PRO A 32 -15.39 1.42 7.03
CA PRO A 32 -14.95 2.35 8.06
C PRO A 32 -13.46 2.15 8.40
N ALA A 33 -12.78 3.24 8.73
CA ALA A 33 -11.36 3.20 9.05
C ALA A 33 -11.09 2.30 10.26
N THR A 34 -10.26 1.27 10.07
CA THR A 34 -9.83 0.34 11.12
C THR A 34 -8.30 0.32 11.21
N GLY A 35 -7.76 -0.04 12.37
CA GLY A 35 -6.32 -0.01 12.64
C GLY A 35 -5.87 1.29 13.31
N GLN A 36 -4.57 1.42 13.55
CA GLN A 36 -3.97 2.55 14.26
C GLN A 36 -2.70 3.02 13.52
N GLY A 37 -2.43 4.32 13.55
CA GLY A 37 -1.27 4.90 12.86
C GLY A 37 -1.22 4.53 11.37
N PHE A 38 -0.08 4.00 10.92
CA PHE A 38 0.19 3.67 9.51
C PHE A 38 -0.57 2.46 8.97
N SER A 39 -1.16 1.62 9.83
CA SER A 39 -2.00 0.50 9.39
C SER A 39 -3.48 0.89 9.26
N ARG A 40 -3.81 2.15 9.56
CA ARG A 40 -5.18 2.65 9.46
C ARG A 40 -5.63 2.66 8.00
N THR A 41 -6.66 1.90 7.69
CA THR A 41 -7.20 1.77 6.33
C THR A 41 -8.72 1.82 6.34
N GLY A 42 -9.30 2.45 5.32
CA GLY A 42 -10.74 2.70 5.19
C GLY A 42 -11.11 4.19 5.24
N TYR A 43 -12.41 4.48 5.23
CA TYR A 43 -12.95 5.83 5.25
C TYR A 43 -13.17 6.36 6.68
N SER A 44 -13.02 7.65 6.87
CA SER A 44 -13.49 8.35 8.06
C SER A 44 -13.97 9.74 7.71
N ASP A 45 -15.03 10.17 8.33
CA ASP A 45 -15.61 11.50 8.16
C ASP A 45 -15.73 12.24 9.51
N ARG A 46 -15.69 13.56 9.43
CA ARG A 46 -15.89 14.46 10.57
C ARG A 46 -16.66 15.68 10.10
N GLN A 47 -17.74 16.01 10.80
CA GLN A 47 -18.43 17.27 10.60
C GLN A 47 -17.61 18.41 11.23
N ILE A 48 -17.35 19.47 10.46
CA ILE A 48 -16.68 20.69 10.93
C ILE A 48 -17.74 21.78 11.16
N GLU A 49 -18.66 21.94 10.22
CA GLU A 49 -19.80 22.87 10.27
C GLU A 49 -21.09 22.20 9.77
N PRO A 50 -22.28 22.80 9.97
CA PRO A 50 -23.56 22.23 9.57
C PRO A 50 -23.71 21.80 8.10
N ASN A 51 -22.80 22.23 7.21
CA ASN A 51 -22.76 21.85 5.78
C ASN A 51 -21.35 21.51 5.27
N ARG A 52 -20.42 21.20 6.18
CA ARG A 52 -19.02 20.99 5.83
C ARG A 52 -18.47 19.78 6.55
N PHE A 53 -18.04 18.80 5.76
CA PHE A 53 -17.51 17.55 6.24
C PHE A 53 -16.09 17.37 5.72
N LEU A 54 -15.20 16.98 6.63
CA LEU A 54 -13.89 16.46 6.28
C LEU A 54 -14.04 14.97 5.99
N VAL A 55 -13.78 14.55 4.76
CA VAL A 55 -13.80 13.14 4.37
C VAL A 55 -12.37 12.70 4.09
N ASN A 56 -11.93 11.62 4.73
CA ASN A 56 -10.62 11.03 4.51
C ASN A 56 -10.74 9.54 4.15
N PHE A 57 -9.92 9.07 3.22
CA PHE A 57 -9.82 7.66 2.85
C PHE A 57 -8.37 7.21 2.85
N GLN A 58 -8.04 6.20 3.66
CA GLN A 58 -6.70 5.63 3.74
C GLN A 58 -6.64 4.27 3.02
N GLY A 59 -5.86 4.18 1.95
CA GLY A 59 -5.55 2.94 1.26
C GLY A 59 -4.29 2.24 1.80
N ASN A 60 -4.19 0.93 1.61
CA ASN A 60 -2.97 0.15 1.81
C ASN A 60 -2.01 0.31 0.61
N SER A 61 -0.81 -0.29 0.70
CA SER A 61 0.25 -0.17 -0.32
C SER A 61 -0.09 -0.73 -1.70
N VAL A 62 -1.12 -1.57 -1.81
CA VAL A 62 -1.56 -2.18 -3.07
C VAL A 62 -2.81 -1.51 -3.65
N THR A 63 -3.40 -0.53 -2.94
CA THR A 63 -4.55 0.23 -3.42
C THR A 63 -4.07 1.37 -4.31
N SER A 64 -4.60 1.45 -5.53
CA SER A 64 -4.27 2.55 -6.45
C SER A 64 -4.80 3.89 -5.93
N ARG A 65 -4.14 4.99 -6.32
CA ARG A 65 -4.60 6.35 -6.00
C ARG A 65 -5.99 6.62 -6.56
N ASP A 66 -6.26 6.17 -7.78
CA ASP A 66 -7.58 6.33 -8.42
C ASP A 66 -8.68 5.63 -7.62
N THR A 67 -8.40 4.44 -7.06
CA THR A 67 -9.33 3.72 -6.18
C THR A 67 -9.59 4.50 -4.89
N VAL A 68 -8.55 5.06 -4.26
CA VAL A 68 -8.68 5.90 -3.05
C VAL A 68 -9.55 7.13 -3.34
N GLU A 69 -9.28 7.83 -4.43
CA GLU A 69 -10.04 9.04 -4.81
C GLU A 69 -11.50 8.74 -5.13
N ARG A 70 -11.76 7.65 -5.86
CA ARG A 70 -13.13 7.18 -6.11
C ARG A 70 -13.87 6.89 -4.81
N TYR A 71 -13.24 6.23 -3.85
CA TYR A 71 -13.88 5.95 -2.56
C TYR A 71 -14.07 7.19 -1.70
N LEU A 72 -13.19 8.18 -1.82
CA LEU A 72 -13.37 9.48 -1.15
C LEU A 72 -14.61 10.19 -1.69
N PHE A 73 -14.79 10.27 -3.02
CA PHE A 73 -15.98 10.86 -3.63
C PHE A 73 -17.25 10.05 -3.35
N PHE A 74 -17.14 8.73 -3.33
CA PHE A 74 -18.25 7.87 -2.97
C PHE A 74 -18.73 8.16 -1.53
N ARG A 75 -17.81 8.28 -0.57
CA ARG A 75 -18.17 8.63 0.82
C ARG A 75 -18.77 10.03 0.93
N ALA A 76 -18.26 10.99 0.16
CA ALA A 76 -18.81 12.34 0.12
C ALA A 76 -20.27 12.32 -0.38
N ALA A 77 -20.55 11.60 -1.46
CA ALA A 77 -21.91 11.45 -2.00
C ALA A 77 -22.86 10.76 -1.01
N GLU A 78 -22.40 9.73 -0.30
CA GLU A 78 -23.20 9.08 0.75
C GLU A 78 -23.59 10.06 1.86
N LEU A 79 -22.65 10.90 2.31
CA LEU A 79 -22.93 11.93 3.32
C LEU A 79 -23.91 12.97 2.78
N THR A 80 -23.80 13.38 1.53
CA THR A 80 -24.75 14.30 0.88
C THR A 80 -26.17 13.75 0.94
N LEU A 81 -26.36 12.49 0.52
CA LEU A 81 -27.67 11.84 0.54
C LEU A 81 -28.19 11.63 1.97
N GLN A 82 -27.32 11.28 2.92
CA GLN A 82 -27.69 11.12 4.34
C GLN A 82 -28.17 12.42 4.98
N ASN A 83 -27.63 13.57 4.55
CA ASN A 83 -28.04 14.89 5.04
C ASN A 83 -29.20 15.49 4.21
N GLY A 84 -29.69 14.79 3.17
CA GLY A 84 -30.82 15.24 2.34
C GLY A 84 -30.48 16.31 1.31
N TYR A 85 -29.21 16.38 0.87
CA TYR A 85 -28.77 17.28 -0.20
C TYR A 85 -28.68 16.57 -1.55
N ASP A 86 -28.72 17.33 -2.65
CA ASP A 86 -28.67 16.79 -4.02
C ASP A 86 -27.25 16.72 -4.59
N TYR A 87 -26.33 17.55 -4.10
CA TYR A 87 -24.96 17.64 -4.60
C TYR A 87 -23.99 18.05 -3.50
N PHE A 88 -22.71 17.77 -3.72
CA PHE A 88 -21.60 18.29 -2.91
C PHE A 88 -20.63 19.06 -3.79
N VAL A 89 -19.87 19.94 -3.15
CA VAL A 89 -18.78 20.68 -3.79
C VAL A 89 -17.50 20.39 -3.01
N MET A 90 -16.43 20.05 -3.71
CA MET A 90 -15.11 19.94 -3.11
C MET A 90 -14.60 21.33 -2.76
N ALA A 91 -14.41 21.60 -1.48
CA ALA A 91 -13.87 22.87 -1.03
C ALA A 91 -12.34 22.90 -1.01
N ASP A 92 -11.70 21.75 -0.76
CA ASP A 92 -10.25 21.60 -0.73
C ASP A 92 -9.88 20.15 -1.06
N ARG A 93 -8.67 19.92 -1.58
CA ARG A 93 -8.16 18.59 -1.90
C ARG A 93 -6.67 18.51 -1.62
N ASP A 94 -6.33 17.68 -0.65
CA ASP A 94 -4.97 17.22 -0.44
C ASP A 94 -4.89 15.70 -0.65
N THR A 95 -3.86 15.24 -1.35
CA THR A 95 -3.60 13.81 -1.53
C THR A 95 -2.12 13.57 -1.31
N ASP A 96 -1.77 13.10 -0.12
CA ASP A 96 -0.39 12.77 0.23
C ASP A 96 -0.09 11.29 -0.08
N ARG A 97 1.04 11.04 -0.76
CA ARG A 97 1.54 9.70 -1.06
C ARG A 97 2.77 9.42 -0.21
N GLN A 98 2.58 8.71 0.90
CA GLN A 98 3.72 8.14 1.64
C GLN A 98 4.29 6.93 0.90
N THR A 99 5.33 7.16 0.08
CA THR A 99 6.10 6.09 -0.57
C THR A 99 7.17 5.58 0.38
N ARG A 100 7.13 4.28 0.74
CA ARG A 100 8.21 3.62 1.48
C ARG A 100 9.10 2.85 0.52
N THR A 101 10.33 3.32 0.32
CA THR A 101 11.37 2.56 -0.38
C THR A 101 12.09 1.68 0.63
N TYR A 102 11.80 0.38 0.65
CA TYR A 102 12.61 -0.58 1.40
C TYR A 102 13.69 -1.11 0.46
N SER A 103 14.95 -0.66 0.64
CA SER A 103 16.09 -1.36 0.04
C SER A 103 16.35 -2.61 0.89
N THR A 104 15.66 -3.71 0.58
CA THR A 104 16.13 -5.01 1.07
C THR A 104 17.42 -5.29 0.33
N GLY A 105 18.55 -4.99 0.97
CA GLY A 105 19.88 -5.31 0.48
C GLY A 105 19.97 -6.82 0.31
N PHE A 106 19.62 -7.32 -0.87
CA PHE A 106 19.76 -8.72 -1.23
C PHE A 106 21.14 -8.92 -1.84
N GLY A 107 22.15 -8.99 -0.97
CA GLY A 107 23.45 -9.58 -1.27
C GLY A 107 23.51 -10.98 -0.69
N GLY A 108 22.75 -11.91 -1.28
CA GLY A 108 22.88 -13.34 -1.00
C GLY A 108 24.30 -13.81 -1.31
N GLY A 109 24.88 -14.58 -0.40
CA GLY A 109 26.31 -14.82 -0.31
C GLY A 109 26.94 -15.68 -1.40
N TYR A 110 28.23 -15.43 -1.61
CA TYR A 110 29.23 -16.41 -2.04
C TYR A 110 30.47 -16.16 -1.19
N GLY A 111 31.02 -17.23 -0.63
CA GLY A 111 31.98 -17.20 0.48
C GLY A 111 33.33 -16.56 0.19
N GLY A 112 34.10 -16.40 1.27
CA GLY A 112 35.53 -16.14 1.21
C GLY A 112 35.98 -14.91 1.99
N PHE A 113 36.59 -15.16 3.16
CA PHE A 113 37.68 -14.40 3.75
C PHE A 113 37.58 -12.86 3.86
N GLY A 114 37.34 -12.40 5.09
CA GLY A 114 38.20 -11.41 5.76
C GLY A 114 38.49 -10.07 5.07
N GLY A 115 38.00 -9.00 5.71
CA GLY A 115 38.79 -7.79 5.90
C GLY A 115 38.49 -6.61 4.99
N GLY A 116 38.54 -5.43 5.60
CA GLY A 116 38.87 -4.17 4.92
C GLY A 116 37.67 -3.38 4.43
N GLY A 117 37.51 -2.18 4.99
CA GLY A 117 36.52 -1.21 4.54
C GLY A 117 36.80 -0.69 3.13
N PHE A 118 35.73 -0.30 2.45
CA PHE A 118 35.80 0.44 1.20
C PHE A 118 34.80 1.59 1.27
N GLY A 119 35.22 2.69 1.87
CA GLY A 119 34.57 3.98 1.73
C GLY A 119 34.82 4.52 0.33
N TYR A 120 33.75 4.80 -0.41
CA TYR A 120 33.81 5.50 -1.69
C TYR A 120 32.95 6.75 -1.66
N GLY A 121 33.61 7.88 -1.90
CA GLY A 121 33.03 9.18 -2.26
C GLY A 121 32.72 10.07 -1.05
N GLY A 122 33.27 11.27 -0.91
CA GLY A 122 34.02 12.12 -1.82
C GLY A 122 33.94 13.57 -1.30
N PHE A 123 34.81 14.44 -1.82
CA PHE A 123 34.71 15.92 -1.77
C PHE A 123 34.60 16.56 -0.36
N GLY A 124 35.62 17.22 0.19
CA GLY A 124 36.30 18.38 -0.42
C GLY A 124 35.46 19.65 -0.22
N GLY A 125 35.80 20.47 0.79
CA GLY A 125 35.24 21.81 0.95
C GLY A 125 35.45 22.43 2.34
N TYR A 126 36.58 23.11 2.52
CA TYR A 126 36.84 24.09 3.57
C TYR A 126 35.87 25.27 3.47
N TRP A 127 35.33 25.78 4.59
CA TRP A 127 35.23 27.20 4.95
C TRP A 127 35.04 27.32 6.46
N GLY A 128 35.71 28.31 7.06
CA GLY A 128 35.76 28.56 8.50
C GLY A 128 34.54 29.26 9.10
#